data_AF-A0A6A7LPL2-F1
#
_entry.id   AF-A0A6A7LPL2-F1
#
_cell.length_a   1.000
_cell.length_b   1.000
_cell.length_c   1.000
_cell.angle_alpha   90.00
_cell.angle_beta   90.00
_cell.angle_gamma   90.00
#
_symmetry.space_group_name_H-M   'P 1'
#
loop_
_entity.id
_entity.type
_entity.pdbx_description
1 polymer ?
#
loop_
_entity_poly.entity_id
_entity_poly.type
_entity_poly.pdbx_seq_one_letter_code
_entity_poly.pdbx_strand_id
1 'polypeptide(L)'
;MHYRRFKSHGDPLTKWPRKPVPQRFWPKVDKHGPVPEHRTDLGPCWVWTARCDRGGYGSFWDGSGMVGAHRVAYELEVGPIPQGLDLDHLCRNRACVNPRHLEPVTPQVNVLRGEGFAAVNAAKDACPNGHPLTPENTYASERSHGRRKCITCARARRKPGGEIDQMKSPGPAEPANTEAVADDSEPVQESLGGGSDDGGLGGSPATATSPESVSAT
;
A
#
# COMPACT_ATOMS: atom_id res chain seq x y z
N MET A 1 16.54 -48.64 -24.49
CA MET A 1 16.88 -47.46 -25.32
C MET A 1 17.47 -46.35 -24.44
N HIS A 2 18.79 -46.11 -24.45
CA HIS A 2 19.42 -45.05 -23.64
C HIS A 2 20.26 -44.05 -24.46
N TYR A 3 20.85 -44.50 -25.58
CA TYR A 3 21.75 -43.73 -26.43
C TYR A 3 21.17 -42.42 -27.02
N ARG A 4 19.90 -42.41 -27.46
CA ARG A 4 19.25 -41.18 -27.98
C ARG A 4 19.15 -40.10 -26.90
N ARG A 5 18.82 -40.47 -25.65
CA ARG A 5 18.70 -39.55 -24.53
C ARG A 5 20.05 -38.94 -24.14
N PHE A 6 21.11 -39.76 -24.19
CA PHE A 6 22.51 -39.33 -24.01
C PHE A 6 22.95 -38.33 -25.09
N LYS A 7 22.61 -38.56 -26.38
CA LYS A 7 22.92 -37.59 -27.45
C LYS A 7 22.16 -36.26 -27.33
N SER A 8 20.93 -36.26 -26.84
CA SER A 8 20.11 -35.04 -26.71
C SER A 8 20.36 -34.23 -25.44
N HIS A 9 20.80 -34.87 -24.35
CA HIS A 9 20.91 -34.23 -23.03
C HIS A 9 22.27 -34.43 -22.33
N GLY A 10 23.21 -35.12 -22.97
CA GLY A 10 24.50 -35.49 -22.39
C GLY A 10 24.41 -36.66 -21.41
N ASP A 11 25.52 -36.88 -20.71
CA ASP A 11 25.60 -37.84 -19.61
C ASP A 11 24.77 -37.36 -18.40
N PRO A 12 23.79 -38.14 -17.90
CA PRO A 12 23.00 -37.77 -16.73
C PRO A 12 23.80 -37.71 -15.41
N LEU A 13 25.04 -38.23 -15.38
CA LEU A 13 25.93 -38.13 -14.22
C LEU A 13 26.83 -36.88 -14.26
N THR A 14 26.96 -36.24 -15.42
CA THR A 14 27.79 -35.04 -15.59
C THR A 14 27.12 -33.83 -14.95
N LYS A 15 27.63 -33.43 -13.78
CA LYS A 15 27.25 -32.20 -13.08
C LYS A 15 27.86 -31.00 -13.79
N TRP A 16 27.19 -30.48 -14.81
CA TRP A 16 27.56 -29.23 -15.47
C TRP A 16 27.64 -28.09 -14.44
N PRO A 17 28.79 -27.39 -14.30
CA PRO A 17 28.89 -26.28 -13.37
C PRO A 17 27.92 -25.17 -13.80
N ARG A 18 27.03 -24.75 -12.89
CA ARG A 18 26.13 -23.64 -13.16
C ARG A 18 26.94 -22.36 -13.35
N LYS A 19 26.60 -21.57 -14.36
CA LYS A 19 27.19 -20.24 -14.57
C LYS A 19 27.09 -19.40 -13.27
N PRO A 20 28.13 -18.61 -12.91
CA PRO A 20 28.11 -17.71 -11.76
C PRO A 20 26.86 -16.82 -11.71
N VAL A 21 26.47 -16.40 -10.50
CA VAL A 21 25.28 -15.56 -10.27
C VAL A 21 25.22 -14.34 -11.22
N PRO A 22 26.26 -13.50 -11.37
CA PRO A 22 26.22 -12.34 -12.27
C PRO A 22 25.87 -12.69 -13.72
N GLN A 23 26.43 -13.78 -14.25
CA GLN A 23 26.20 -14.24 -15.63
C GLN A 23 24.77 -14.77 -15.86
N ARG A 24 24.04 -15.13 -14.79
CA ARG A 24 22.62 -15.53 -14.85
C ARG A 24 21.65 -14.41 -14.47
N PHE A 25 22.16 -13.37 -13.81
CA PHE A 25 21.39 -12.27 -13.25
C PHE A 25 21.28 -11.10 -14.24
N TRP A 26 22.41 -10.52 -14.65
CA TRP A 26 22.43 -9.30 -15.48
C TRP A 26 21.71 -9.40 -16.84
N PRO A 27 21.68 -10.55 -17.54
CA PRO A 27 20.87 -10.70 -18.75
C PRO A 27 19.34 -10.61 -18.55
N LYS A 28 18.87 -10.46 -17.30
CA LYS A 28 17.45 -10.31 -16.92
C LYS A 28 17.13 -8.91 -16.38
N VAL A 29 18.04 -7.96 -16.60
CA VAL A 29 17.94 -6.59 -16.13
C VAL A 29 18.01 -5.66 -17.33
N ASP A 30 16.92 -4.96 -17.61
CA ASP A 30 16.93 -3.82 -18.53
C ASP A 30 17.41 -2.58 -17.78
N LYS A 31 18.55 -2.01 -18.18
CA LYS A 31 19.11 -0.80 -17.55
C LYS A 31 18.55 0.52 -18.12
N HIS A 32 17.67 0.45 -19.12
CA HIS A 32 17.05 1.60 -19.80
C HIS A 32 15.58 1.81 -19.40
N GLY A 33 15.21 1.41 -18.18
CA GLY A 33 13.87 1.58 -17.65
C GLY A 33 13.48 3.03 -17.35
N PRO A 34 12.22 3.26 -16.94
CA PRO A 34 11.67 4.59 -16.73
C PRO A 34 12.40 5.35 -15.61
N VAL A 35 12.47 6.68 -15.75
CA VAL A 35 12.90 7.59 -14.68
C VAL A 35 11.71 7.81 -13.74
N PRO A 36 11.87 7.73 -12.40
CA PRO A 36 10.77 7.95 -11.46
C PRO A 36 10.26 9.39 -11.48
N GLU A 37 8.96 9.58 -11.72
CA GLU A 37 8.34 10.91 -11.85
C GLU A 37 8.50 11.76 -10.58
N HIS A 38 8.37 11.16 -9.40
CA HIS A 38 8.51 11.84 -8.11
C HIS A 38 9.96 12.04 -7.64
N ARG A 39 10.94 11.43 -8.32
CA ARG A 39 12.38 11.43 -7.97
C ARG A 39 13.25 11.30 -9.21
N THR A 40 13.18 12.31 -10.08
CA THR A 40 13.92 12.36 -11.35
C THR A 40 15.45 12.44 -11.16
N ASP A 41 15.90 12.91 -10.00
CA ASP A 41 17.30 12.96 -9.57
C ASP A 41 17.99 11.58 -9.51
N LEU A 42 17.21 10.51 -9.34
CA LEU A 42 17.72 9.14 -9.28
C LEU A 42 18.10 8.57 -10.65
N GLY A 43 17.67 9.18 -11.76
CA GLY A 43 17.85 8.65 -13.11
C GLY A 43 17.04 7.37 -13.40
N PRO A 44 17.36 6.63 -14.47
CA PRO A 44 16.55 5.51 -14.94
C PRO A 44 16.55 4.30 -13.99
N CYS A 45 15.39 3.65 -13.88
CA CYS A 45 15.26 2.36 -13.21
C CYS A 45 16.02 1.27 -13.98
N TRP A 46 16.60 0.31 -13.25
CA TRP A 46 17.02 -0.96 -13.84
C TRP A 46 15.92 -1.98 -13.60
N VAL A 47 15.13 -2.31 -14.61
CA VAL A 47 13.91 -3.12 -14.48
C VAL A 47 14.23 -4.61 -14.58
N TRP A 48 13.73 -5.39 -13.63
CA TRP A 48 13.76 -6.85 -13.69
C TRP A 48 12.78 -7.36 -14.74
N THR A 49 13.29 -8.05 -15.77
CA THR A 49 12.48 -8.54 -16.91
C THR A 49 12.05 -10.01 -16.77
N ALA A 50 12.46 -10.69 -15.70
CA ALA A 50 12.05 -12.06 -15.39
C ALA A 50 10.95 -12.10 -14.30
N ARG A 51 10.64 -13.29 -13.78
CA ARG A 51 9.52 -13.52 -12.87
C ARG A 51 9.56 -12.61 -11.62
N CYS A 52 8.48 -11.85 -11.43
CA CYS A 52 8.13 -11.20 -10.18
C CYS A 52 7.20 -12.06 -9.32
N ASP A 53 7.06 -11.71 -8.04
CA ASP A 53 6.05 -12.25 -7.13
C ASP A 53 4.68 -11.54 -7.29
N ARG A 54 3.70 -11.90 -6.45
CA ARG A 54 2.36 -11.27 -6.44
C ARG A 54 2.38 -9.80 -5.99
N GLY A 55 3.45 -9.35 -5.32
CA GLY A 55 3.65 -7.97 -4.92
C GLY A 55 4.31 -7.11 -6.00
N GLY A 56 4.81 -7.72 -7.09
CA GLY A 56 5.57 -7.05 -8.14
C GLY A 56 7.08 -7.00 -7.90
N TYR A 57 7.60 -7.66 -6.86
CA TYR A 57 9.04 -7.72 -6.60
C TYR A 57 9.72 -8.77 -7.48
N GLY A 58 10.80 -8.39 -8.14
CA GLY A 58 11.63 -9.31 -8.93
C GLY A 58 12.21 -10.44 -8.06
N SER A 59 12.21 -11.67 -8.59
CA SER A 59 12.66 -12.87 -7.89
C SER A 59 13.70 -13.68 -8.69
N PHE A 60 14.75 -14.17 -8.03
CA PHE A 60 15.88 -14.86 -8.66
C PHE A 60 16.31 -16.10 -7.86
N TRP A 61 16.77 -17.15 -8.56
CA TRP A 61 17.37 -18.32 -7.91
C TRP A 61 18.90 -18.20 -7.86
N ASP A 62 19.46 -17.96 -6.67
CA ASP A 62 20.90 -17.78 -6.46
C ASP A 62 21.71 -19.06 -6.70
N GLY A 63 21.15 -20.22 -6.33
CA GLY A 63 21.80 -21.52 -6.29
C GLY A 63 21.21 -22.40 -5.21
N SER A 64 20.90 -21.78 -4.06
CA SER A 64 20.33 -22.32 -2.81
C SER A 64 18.83 -22.05 -2.64
N GLY A 65 18.32 -20.91 -3.09
CA GLY A 65 16.95 -20.48 -2.84
C GLY A 65 16.43 -19.42 -3.82
N MET A 66 15.13 -19.13 -3.72
CA MET A 66 14.54 -17.94 -4.34
C MET A 66 14.79 -16.73 -3.44
N VAL A 67 15.48 -15.72 -3.96
CA VAL A 67 15.82 -14.46 -3.29
C VAL A 67 15.29 -13.26 -4.07
N GLY A 68 15.15 -12.11 -3.40
CA GLY A 68 14.71 -10.86 -4.04
C GLY A 68 15.77 -10.34 -5.02
N ALA A 69 15.38 -10.08 -6.26
CA ALA A 69 16.31 -9.65 -7.31
C ALA A 69 17.00 -8.31 -6.99
N HIS A 70 16.29 -7.39 -6.32
CA HIS A 70 16.87 -6.12 -5.85
C HIS A 70 17.96 -6.33 -4.79
N ARG A 71 17.82 -7.34 -3.92
CA ARG A 71 18.87 -7.71 -2.93
C ARG A 71 20.11 -8.24 -3.63
N VAL A 72 19.93 -9.14 -4.62
CA VAL A 72 21.04 -9.69 -5.42
C VAL A 72 21.78 -8.58 -6.17
N ALA A 73 21.08 -7.64 -6.81
CA ALA A 73 21.74 -6.53 -7.50
C ALA A 73 22.53 -5.62 -6.52
N TYR A 74 21.97 -5.33 -5.34
CA TYR A 74 22.65 -4.57 -4.30
C TYR A 74 23.91 -5.30 -3.80
N GLU A 75 23.81 -6.60 -3.52
CA GLU A 75 24.94 -7.43 -3.05
C GLU A 75 26.04 -7.61 -4.10
N LEU A 76 25.70 -7.57 -5.39
CA LEU A 76 26.68 -7.67 -6.50
C LEU A 76 27.44 -6.37 -6.79
N GLU A 77 26.81 -5.20 -6.58
CA GLU A 77 27.38 -3.90 -6.98
C GLU A 77 27.88 -3.07 -5.78
N VAL A 78 27.24 -3.22 -4.61
CA VAL A 78 27.54 -2.45 -3.38
C VAL A 78 28.13 -3.34 -2.29
N GLY A 79 27.61 -4.56 -2.15
CA GLY A 79 28.06 -5.53 -1.15
C GLY A 79 26.97 -5.92 -0.13
N PRO A 80 27.32 -6.64 0.94
CA PRO A 80 26.36 -7.27 1.84
C PRO A 80 25.41 -6.26 2.49
N ILE A 81 24.10 -6.56 2.45
CA ILE A 81 23.08 -5.76 3.15
C ILE A 81 23.32 -5.88 4.67
N PRO A 82 23.44 -4.79 5.43
CA PRO A 82 23.66 -4.85 6.87
C PRO A 82 22.56 -5.63 7.60
N GLN A 83 22.95 -6.40 8.61
CA GLN A 83 22.03 -7.27 9.35
C GLN A 83 20.89 -6.45 10.00
N GLY A 84 19.65 -6.91 9.81
CA GLY A 84 18.46 -6.27 10.36
C GLY A 84 17.95 -5.08 9.54
N LEU A 85 18.53 -4.79 8.38
CA LEU A 85 18.01 -3.79 7.43
C LEU A 85 17.33 -4.45 6.22
N ASP A 86 16.31 -3.76 5.72
CA ASP A 86 15.62 -4.04 4.45
C ASP A 86 15.96 -2.95 3.43
N LEU A 87 15.79 -3.23 2.14
CA LEU A 87 16.00 -2.25 1.08
C LEU A 87 14.67 -1.58 0.71
N ASP A 88 14.55 -0.26 0.93
CA ASP A 88 13.42 0.56 0.49
C ASP A 88 13.65 1.11 -0.93
N HIS A 89 12.63 1.02 -1.78
CA HIS A 89 12.65 1.54 -3.15
C HIS A 89 12.32 3.03 -3.14
N LEU A 90 13.35 3.88 -3.19
CA LEU A 90 13.22 5.34 -3.34
C LEU A 90 12.44 5.69 -4.62
N CYS A 91 12.64 4.89 -5.68
CA CYS A 91 11.96 4.99 -6.97
C CYS A 91 10.52 4.47 -6.99
N ARG A 92 10.00 3.89 -5.88
CA ARG A 92 8.66 3.26 -5.73
C ARG A 92 8.29 2.16 -6.74
N ASN A 93 9.14 1.87 -7.73
CA ASN A 93 9.04 0.74 -8.65
C ASN A 93 9.63 -0.54 -8.02
N ARG A 94 8.75 -1.46 -7.59
CA ARG A 94 9.12 -2.75 -6.96
C ARG A 94 9.91 -3.71 -7.86
N ALA A 95 9.82 -3.54 -9.18
CA ALA A 95 10.61 -4.30 -10.15
C ALA A 95 11.99 -3.68 -10.41
N CYS A 96 12.29 -2.50 -9.86
CA CYS A 96 13.62 -1.89 -9.98
C CYS A 96 14.66 -2.66 -9.14
N VAL A 97 15.84 -2.86 -9.72
CA VAL A 97 17.01 -3.47 -9.09
C VAL A 97 18.25 -2.57 -9.15
N ASN A 98 18.09 -1.29 -9.52
CA ASN A 98 19.20 -0.33 -9.55
C ASN A 98 19.66 -0.04 -8.09
N PRO A 99 20.90 -0.37 -7.69
CA PRO A 99 21.35 -0.16 -6.31
C PRO A 99 21.29 1.30 -5.86
N ARG A 100 21.43 2.26 -6.79
CA ARG A 100 21.29 3.70 -6.49
C ARG A 100 19.86 4.14 -6.17
N HIS A 101 18.86 3.28 -6.41
CA HIS A 101 17.45 3.51 -6.09
C HIS A 101 17.01 2.81 -4.79
N LEU A 102 17.94 2.13 -4.12
CA LEU A 102 17.69 1.30 -2.93
C LEU A 102 18.40 1.90 -1.71
N GLU A 103 17.67 2.07 -0.61
CA GLU A 103 18.22 2.53 0.67
C GLU A 103 18.09 1.42 1.73
N PRO A 104 19.18 0.97 2.37
CA PRO A 104 19.11 0.11 3.56
C PRO A 104 18.50 0.87 4.73
N VAL A 105 17.29 0.45 5.14
CA VAL A 105 16.52 1.08 6.22
C VAL A 105 16.07 0.03 7.24
N THR A 106 15.67 0.47 8.43
CA THR A 106 15.06 -0.46 9.40
C THR A 106 13.67 -0.89 8.92
N PRO A 107 13.18 -2.09 9.32
CA PRO A 107 11.83 -2.54 8.96
C PRO A 107 10.74 -1.55 9.40
N GLN A 108 10.93 -0.85 10.52
CA GLN A 108 10.02 0.21 10.98
C GLN A 108 9.96 1.39 9.99
N VAL A 109 11.11 1.86 9.49
CA VAL A 109 11.16 2.96 8.52
C VAL A 109 10.52 2.52 7.20
N ASN A 110 10.84 1.33 6.70
CA ASN A 110 10.25 0.76 5.50
C ASN A 110 8.70 0.68 5.59
N VAL A 111 8.18 0.15 6.70
CA VAL A 111 6.73 0.03 6.95
C VAL A 111 6.05 1.40 7.07
N LEU A 112 6.67 2.38 7.74
CA LEU A 112 6.10 3.71 7.92
C LEU A 112 6.15 4.58 6.65
N ARG A 113 7.10 4.32 5.74
CA ARG A 113 7.20 4.98 4.43
C ARG A 113 6.25 4.40 3.36
N GLY A 114 5.64 3.25 3.63
CA GLY A 114 4.67 2.59 2.76
C GLY A 114 3.22 3.01 3.02
N GLU A 115 2.28 2.39 2.31
CA GLU A 115 0.83 2.70 2.35
C GLU A 115 0.02 1.75 3.26
N GLY A 116 0.70 0.87 4.00
CA GLY A 116 0.04 -0.13 4.84
C GLY A 116 -0.71 0.48 6.03
N PHE A 117 -1.63 -0.29 6.63
CA PHE A 117 -2.41 0.14 7.80
C PHE A 117 -1.57 0.68 8.97
N ALA A 118 -0.31 0.24 9.11
CA ALA A 118 0.60 0.78 10.12
C ALA A 118 0.95 2.25 9.85
N ALA A 119 1.38 2.59 8.63
CA ALA A 119 1.65 3.97 8.21
C ALA A 119 0.37 4.83 8.27
N VAL A 120 -0.74 4.34 7.72
CA VAL A 120 -2.03 5.05 7.74
C VAL A 120 -2.51 5.33 9.18
N ASN A 121 -2.28 4.43 10.14
CA ASN A 121 -2.65 4.68 11.54
C ASN A 121 -1.62 5.53 12.31
N ALA A 122 -0.36 5.56 11.88
CA ALA A 122 0.65 6.46 12.41
C ALA A 122 0.38 7.91 11.98
N ALA A 123 0.04 8.13 10.71
CA ALA A 123 -0.25 9.43 10.11
C ALA A 123 -1.59 10.06 10.55
N LYS A 124 -2.39 9.40 11.40
CA LYS A 124 -3.65 9.99 11.91
C LYS A 124 -3.38 11.04 12.99
N ASP A 125 -3.93 12.23 12.77
CA ASP A 125 -3.94 13.33 13.74
C ASP A 125 -5.08 13.24 14.76
N ALA A 126 -6.14 12.47 14.47
CA ALA A 126 -7.31 12.34 15.33
C ALA A 126 -7.73 10.88 15.55
N CYS A 127 -8.33 10.61 16.71
CA CYS A 127 -8.89 9.31 17.04
C CYS A 127 -10.30 9.14 16.40
N PRO A 128 -10.89 7.93 16.39
CA PRO A 128 -12.24 7.71 15.83
C PRO A 128 -13.38 8.53 16.44
N ASN A 129 -13.12 9.24 17.54
CA ASN A 129 -14.07 10.12 18.23
C ASN A 129 -13.65 11.60 18.10
N GLY A 130 -12.81 11.96 17.13
CA GLY A 130 -12.38 13.34 16.85
C GLY A 130 -11.28 13.91 17.76
N HIS A 131 -10.93 13.26 18.88
CA HIS A 131 -9.90 13.79 19.78
C HIS A 131 -8.50 13.77 19.13
N PRO A 132 -7.68 14.84 19.30
CA PRO A 132 -6.36 14.93 18.70
C PRO A 132 -5.39 13.90 19.31
N LEU A 133 -4.51 13.33 18.50
CA LEU A 133 -3.58 12.25 18.84
C LEU A 133 -2.15 12.76 19.10
N THR A 134 -2.03 13.86 19.85
CA THR A 134 -0.75 14.45 20.29
C THR A 134 -0.06 13.59 21.35
N PRO A 135 1.24 13.81 21.66
CA PRO A 135 1.93 13.11 22.74
C PRO A 135 1.23 13.23 24.10
N GLU A 136 0.58 14.37 24.39
CA GLU A 136 -0.07 14.68 25.66
C GLU A 136 -1.46 14.04 25.79
N ASN A 137 -2.13 13.75 24.67
CA ASN A 137 -3.42 13.06 24.63
C ASN A 137 -3.32 11.61 24.14
N THR A 138 -2.11 11.04 24.07
CA THR A 138 -1.93 9.64 23.69
C THR A 138 -0.98 8.87 24.59
N TYR A 139 -1.24 7.58 24.70
CA TYR A 139 -0.33 6.64 25.36
C TYR A 139 -0.26 5.33 24.58
N ALA A 140 0.88 4.66 24.68
CA ALA A 140 1.05 3.27 24.32
C ALA A 140 1.28 2.46 25.60
N SER A 141 0.87 1.19 25.58
CA SER A 141 1.06 0.28 26.72
C SER A 141 1.29 -1.13 26.21
N GLU A 142 1.89 -1.98 27.04
CA GLU A 142 2.04 -3.40 26.74
C GLU A 142 0.67 -4.07 26.51
N ARG A 143 -0.33 -3.74 27.33
CA ARG A 143 -1.73 -4.20 27.14
C ARG A 143 -2.30 -3.79 25.77
N SER A 144 -1.93 -2.63 25.24
CA SER A 144 -2.33 -2.21 23.89
C SER A 144 -1.39 -2.71 22.78
N HIS A 145 -0.40 -3.55 23.11
CA HIS A 145 0.61 -4.08 22.16
C HIS A 145 1.30 -2.95 21.39
N GLY A 146 1.72 -1.89 22.11
CA GLY A 146 2.31 -0.68 21.52
C GLY A 146 1.34 0.22 20.74
N ARG A 147 0.07 -0.20 20.54
CA ARG A 147 -0.92 0.60 19.79
C ARG A 147 -1.28 1.86 20.58
N ARG A 148 -1.21 3.01 19.90
CA ARG A 148 -1.62 4.34 20.38
C ARG A 148 -3.07 4.33 20.85
N LYS A 149 -3.34 4.82 22.06
CA LYS A 149 -4.66 4.99 22.66
C LYS A 149 -4.87 6.45 23.04
N CYS A 150 -6.06 6.98 22.77
CA CYS A 150 -6.45 8.34 23.17
C CYS A 150 -6.73 8.41 24.68
N ILE A 151 -6.13 9.36 25.37
CA ILE A 151 -6.26 9.56 26.82
C ILE A 151 -7.67 10.06 27.16
N THR A 152 -8.24 11.03 26.42
CA THR A 152 -9.64 11.48 26.61
C THR A 152 -10.62 10.32 26.51
N CYS A 153 -10.49 9.45 25.49
CA CYS A 153 -11.33 8.25 25.37
C CYS A 153 -11.14 7.24 26.51
N ALA A 154 -9.92 7.10 27.04
CA ALA A 154 -9.64 6.21 28.16
C ALA A 154 -10.23 6.74 29.48
N ARG A 155 -10.18 8.07 29.69
CA ARG A 155 -10.81 8.75 30.84
C ARG A 155 -12.34 8.58 30.80
N ALA A 156 -12.98 8.90 29.67
CA ALA A 156 -14.44 8.77 29.51
C ALA A 156 -14.97 7.33 29.72
N ARG A 157 -14.14 6.29 29.51
CA ARG A 157 -14.49 4.88 29.73
C ARG A 157 -14.29 4.40 31.16
N ARG A 158 -13.49 5.11 31.98
CA ARG A 158 -13.36 4.81 33.41
C ARG A 158 -14.56 5.40 34.14
N LYS A 159 -15.58 4.58 34.40
CA LYS A 159 -16.63 4.92 35.37
C LYS A 159 -15.96 5.29 36.71
N PRO A 160 -16.31 6.43 37.34
CA PRO A 160 -15.89 6.71 38.71
C PRO A 160 -16.69 5.78 39.64
N GLY A 161 -15.99 4.87 40.33
CA GLY A 161 -16.60 3.97 41.31
C GLY A 161 -17.46 2.84 40.72
N GLY A 162 -17.17 1.61 41.15
CA GLY A 162 -18.19 0.56 41.17
C GLY A 162 -18.96 0.69 42.47
N GLU A 163 -19.97 1.57 42.50
CA GLU A 163 -20.87 1.70 43.65
C GLU A 163 -21.91 0.56 43.60
N ILE A 164 -21.87 -0.32 44.60
CA ILE A 164 -22.86 -1.38 44.80
C ILE A 164 -23.99 -0.86 45.70
N ASP A 165 -24.74 0.14 45.24
CA ASP A 165 -25.89 0.64 46.02
C ASP A 165 -27.15 -0.19 45.76
N GLN A 166 -27.66 -0.80 46.82
CA GLN A 166 -28.96 -1.46 46.84
C GLN A 166 -29.97 -0.51 47.47
N MET A 167 -31.10 -0.29 46.78
CA MET A 167 -32.32 0.33 47.30
C MET A 167 -32.27 1.84 47.61
N LYS A 168 -32.71 2.67 46.65
CA LYS A 168 -33.90 3.50 46.86
C LYS A 168 -34.50 4.09 45.58
N SER A 169 -35.76 3.76 45.34
CA SER A 169 -36.62 4.45 44.36
C SER A 169 -37.30 5.66 45.02
N PRO A 170 -37.35 6.82 44.37
CA PRO A 170 -38.56 7.64 44.28
C PRO A 170 -39.41 7.11 43.11
N GLY A 171 -40.73 6.91 43.22
CA GLY A 171 -41.71 7.83 43.80
C GLY A 171 -42.32 8.61 42.62
N PRO A 172 -43.62 8.42 42.28
CA PRO A 172 -44.15 8.87 40.99
C PRO A 172 -44.27 10.40 40.91
N ALA A 173 -44.07 10.94 39.71
CA ALA A 173 -44.38 12.33 39.40
C ALA A 173 -45.86 12.49 39.09
N GLU A 174 -46.49 13.52 39.66
CA GLU A 174 -47.82 14.02 39.26
C GLU A 174 -47.72 15.41 38.62
N PRO A 175 -48.73 15.81 37.81
CA PRO A 175 -48.46 16.61 36.62
C PRO A 175 -48.76 18.11 36.74
N ALA A 176 -48.10 18.91 35.90
CA ALA A 176 -48.47 20.29 35.62
C ALA A 176 -49.21 20.38 34.26
N ASN A 177 -50.51 20.69 34.34
CA ASN A 177 -51.35 21.32 33.30
C ASN A 177 -51.59 22.77 33.82
N THR A 178 -51.92 23.84 33.11
CA THR A 178 -52.55 24.14 31.80
C THR A 178 -51.80 25.33 31.13
N GLU A 179 -52.14 25.93 29.99
CA GLU A 179 -53.28 25.87 29.04
C GLU A 179 -52.76 25.70 27.58
N ALA A 180 -53.60 25.98 26.57
CA ALA A 180 -53.27 26.01 25.15
C ALA A 180 -53.90 27.25 24.47
N VAL A 181 -53.42 27.61 23.27
CA VAL A 181 -54.20 28.34 22.25
C VAL A 181 -53.88 27.76 20.85
N ALA A 182 -54.93 27.56 20.04
CA ALA A 182 -54.86 27.24 18.60
C ALA A 182 -54.60 28.54 17.79
N ASP A 183 -54.52 28.68 16.46
CA ASP A 183 -55.06 28.05 15.23
C ASP A 183 -54.12 28.49 14.05
N ASP A 184 -54.11 28.04 12.79
CA ASP A 184 -54.71 26.92 12.02
C ASP A 184 -54.09 26.94 10.57
N SER A 185 -54.43 25.94 9.72
CA SER A 185 -54.37 25.93 8.24
C SER A 185 -53.04 25.74 7.48
N GLU A 186 -52.92 24.55 6.88
CA GLU A 186 -52.26 24.26 5.58
C GLU A 186 -53.05 24.91 4.40
N PRO A 187 -52.51 25.11 3.15
CA PRO A 187 -51.73 24.10 2.40
C PRO A 187 -50.59 24.57 1.47
N VAL A 188 -49.72 23.63 1.11
CA VAL A 188 -48.74 23.74 0.02
C VAL A 188 -49.41 23.53 -1.34
N GLN A 189 -49.23 24.47 -2.27
CA GLN A 189 -49.60 24.30 -3.68
C GLN A 189 -48.38 24.16 -4.59
N GLU A 190 -48.53 23.26 -5.55
CA GLU A 190 -47.63 22.97 -6.65
C GLU A 190 -47.67 24.10 -7.69
N SER A 191 -46.53 24.52 -8.24
CA SER A 191 -46.51 25.36 -9.45
C SER A 191 -45.31 25.05 -10.34
N LEU A 192 -45.60 24.85 -11.62
CA LEU A 192 -44.68 24.43 -12.67
C LEU A 192 -44.08 25.63 -13.42
N GLY A 193 -42.90 25.42 -14.02
CA GLY A 193 -42.25 26.33 -14.97
C GLY A 193 -40.77 26.57 -14.60
N GLY A 194 -39.82 26.55 -15.54
CA GLY A 194 -39.93 26.43 -16.99
C GLY A 194 -38.90 27.34 -17.65
N GLY A 195 -38.04 26.78 -18.49
CA GLY A 195 -36.94 27.51 -19.13
C GLY A 195 -35.56 26.90 -18.84
N SER A 196 -34.70 26.55 -19.79
CA SER A 196 -34.75 26.12 -21.20
C SER A 196 -33.31 26.32 -21.73
N ASP A 197 -32.92 25.54 -22.76
CA ASP A 197 -31.78 25.84 -23.66
C ASP A 197 -30.34 25.76 -23.04
N ASP A 198 -29.26 25.35 -23.71
CA ASP A 198 -29.05 25.04 -25.15
C ASP A 198 -27.82 24.10 -25.35
N GLY A 199 -27.72 23.43 -26.52
CA GLY A 199 -26.53 22.71 -27.06
C GLY A 199 -26.02 21.47 -26.29
N GLY A 200 -25.88 20.25 -26.85
CA GLY A 200 -25.41 19.87 -28.20
C GLY A 200 -23.87 19.90 -28.26
N LEU A 201 -23.09 18.92 -28.71
CA LEU A 201 -23.22 17.64 -29.44
C LEU A 201 -22.00 16.77 -29.00
N GLY A 202 -21.82 15.46 -29.20
CA GLY A 202 -22.51 14.39 -29.94
C GLY A 202 -21.47 13.31 -30.33
N GLY A 203 -21.87 12.05 -30.56
CA GLY A 203 -21.05 11.07 -31.31
C GLY A 203 -20.15 10.08 -30.55
N SER A 204 -20.74 8.96 -30.11
CA SER A 204 -20.06 7.64 -30.10
C SER A 204 -20.10 7.01 -31.51
N PRO A 205 -19.57 5.80 -31.77
CA PRO A 205 -18.19 5.29 -31.59
C PRO A 205 -17.68 4.60 -32.90
N ALA A 206 -16.75 3.64 -32.79
CA ALA A 206 -16.34 2.65 -33.83
C ALA A 206 -15.42 3.19 -34.97
N THR A 207 -14.56 2.41 -35.66
CA THR A 207 -14.01 1.05 -35.46
C THR A 207 -12.67 0.90 -36.22
N ALA A 208 -11.94 -0.18 -35.92
CA ALA A 208 -10.68 -0.67 -36.51
C ALA A 208 -10.39 -0.44 -38.01
N THR A 209 -9.09 -0.27 -38.34
CA THR A 209 -8.32 -1.13 -39.28
C THR A 209 -6.81 -0.88 -39.20
N SER A 210 -6.02 -1.93 -39.46
CA SER A 210 -4.58 -1.90 -39.81
C SER A 210 -4.43 -2.24 -41.31
N PRO A 211 -3.22 -2.46 -41.89
CA PRO A 211 -1.86 -2.00 -41.58
C PRO A 211 -1.21 -1.28 -42.81
N GLU A 212 0.08 -0.92 -42.76
CA GLU A 212 1.13 -1.43 -43.67
C GLU A 212 2.48 -0.69 -43.53
N SER A 213 3.54 -1.33 -44.05
CA SER A 213 4.95 -0.95 -44.02
C SER A 213 5.41 -0.21 -45.28
N VAL A 214 6.44 0.64 -45.19
CA VAL A 214 7.42 0.86 -46.28
C VAL A 214 8.80 1.24 -45.74
N SER A 215 9.82 1.00 -46.57
CA SER A 215 11.24 0.92 -46.21
C SER A 215 12.06 2.19 -46.50
N ALA A 216 13.25 2.24 -45.90
CA ALA A 216 14.52 2.73 -46.44
C ALA A 216 14.64 4.18 -46.97
N THR A 217 15.63 4.89 -46.41
CA THR A 217 16.77 5.45 -47.18
C THR A 217 18.04 5.32 -46.33
#